data_AF-A0A1S8L3G0-F1
#
_entry.id   AF-A0A1S8L3G0-F1
#
_cell.length_a   1.000
_cell.length_b   1.000
_cell.length_c   1.000
_cell.angle_alpha   90.00
_cell.angle_beta   90.00
_cell.angle_gamma   90.00
#
_symmetry.space_group_name_H-M   'P 1'
#
loop_
_entity.id
_entity.type
_entity.pdbx_description
1 polymer ?
#
loop_
_entity_poly.entity_id
_entity_poly.type
_entity_poly.pdbx_seq_one_letter_code
_entity_poly.pdbx_strand_id
1 'polypeptide(L)'
;MFSDWKSLIPIVTSVVTSIVAIFAVILTCKQIRLSNKQHLFDKRLENYIIATGLIQLYRSNCKHINNEKDTPMLSNDMNFNFLTNNTYLEQITCAIYNSLKEPSHKELLIKLENLKEVATKIKFLFADNVSILLGDFVLRYQELLFEMYKYQTCINEINKENENHKLTLEEIAQKVGEKTCRVRLQEAFDNLKKADSVLKRANVEEQIKKQIKLH
;
A
#
# COMPACT_ATOMS: atom_id res chain seq x y z
N MET A 1 -27.12 -43.19 -59.82
CA MET A 1 -27.52 -41.85 -59.32
C MET A 1 -27.18 -41.69 -57.83
N PHE A 2 -25.91 -41.91 -57.44
CA PHE A 2 -25.41 -41.81 -56.05
C PHE A 2 -24.19 -40.87 -55.92
N SER A 3 -23.83 -40.17 -57.00
CA SER A 3 -22.59 -39.37 -57.11
C SER A 3 -22.77 -37.95 -56.56
N ASP A 4 -23.94 -37.34 -56.70
CA ASP A 4 -24.14 -35.92 -56.39
C ASP A 4 -24.15 -35.64 -54.88
N TRP A 5 -24.67 -36.56 -54.07
CA TRP A 5 -24.69 -36.41 -52.60
C TRP A 5 -23.28 -36.36 -51.99
N LYS A 6 -22.34 -37.17 -52.50
CA LYS A 6 -20.95 -37.18 -52.00
C LYS A 6 -20.22 -35.86 -52.25
N SER A 7 -20.61 -35.12 -53.30
CA SER A 7 -20.04 -33.81 -53.63
C SER A 7 -20.57 -32.66 -52.74
N LEU A 8 -21.76 -32.83 -52.15
CA LEU A 8 -22.38 -31.84 -51.25
C LEU A 8 -21.85 -31.94 -49.81
N ILE A 9 -21.42 -33.13 -49.37
CA ILE A 9 -20.84 -33.35 -48.03
C ILE A 9 -19.72 -32.35 -47.69
N PRO A 10 -18.66 -32.18 -48.50
CA PRO A 10 -17.56 -31.26 -48.16
C PRO A 10 -17.99 -29.79 -48.12
N ILE A 11 -19.00 -29.41 -48.91
CA ILE A 11 -19.56 -28.05 -48.93
C ILE A 11 -20.31 -27.80 -47.62
N VAL A 12 -21.19 -28.72 -47.22
CA VAL A 12 -21.95 -28.62 -45.97
C VAL A 12 -21.03 -28.64 -44.76
N THR A 13 -20.02 -29.53 -44.71
CA THR A 13 -19.06 -29.55 -43.60
C THR A 13 -18.24 -28.27 -43.55
N SER A 14 -17.79 -27.73 -44.68
CA SER A 14 -17.07 -26.44 -44.73
C SER A 14 -17.92 -25.27 -44.22
N VAL A 15 -19.21 -25.20 -44.60
CA VAL A 15 -20.14 -24.19 -44.11
C VAL A 15 -20.36 -24.33 -42.61
N VAL A 16 -20.59 -25.55 -42.11
CA VAL A 16 -20.75 -25.80 -40.67
C VAL A 16 -19.49 -25.44 -39.89
N THR A 17 -18.30 -25.83 -40.37
CA THR A 17 -17.02 -25.48 -39.75
C THR A 17 -16.80 -23.97 -39.72
N SER A 18 -17.14 -23.27 -40.80
CA SER A 18 -17.02 -21.81 -40.87
C SER A 18 -17.93 -21.11 -39.87
N ILE A 19 -19.18 -21.58 -39.75
CA ILE A 19 -20.15 -21.07 -38.76
C ILE A 19 -19.62 -21.31 -37.34
N VAL A 20 -19.16 -22.53 -37.04
CA VAL A 20 -18.60 -22.87 -35.72
C VAL A 20 -17.39 -22.00 -35.39
N ALA A 21 -16.51 -21.73 -36.35
CA ALA A 21 -15.35 -20.86 -36.16
C ALA A 21 -15.75 -19.41 -35.83
N ILE A 22 -16.75 -18.86 -36.52
CA ILE A 22 -17.28 -17.52 -36.24
C ILE A 22 -17.86 -17.47 -34.81
N PHE A 23 -18.66 -18.46 -34.43
CA PHE A 23 -19.20 -18.55 -33.06
C PHE A 23 -18.09 -18.68 -32.01
N ALA A 24 -17.06 -19.49 -32.26
CA ALA A 24 -15.92 -19.62 -31.37
C ALA A 24 -15.22 -18.27 -31.14
N VAL A 25 -14.95 -17.50 -32.19
CA VAL A 25 -14.35 -16.16 -32.08
C VAL A 25 -15.23 -15.23 -31.23
N ILE A 26 -16.55 -15.22 -31.48
CA ILE A 26 -17.49 -14.40 -30.69
C ILE A 26 -17.45 -14.78 -29.21
N LEU A 27 -17.43 -16.07 -28.89
CA LEU A 27 -17.33 -16.56 -27.52
C LEU A 27 -16.00 -16.16 -26.87
N THR A 28 -14.87 -16.32 -27.58
CA THR A 28 -13.56 -15.90 -27.09
C THR A 28 -13.50 -14.40 -26.83
N CYS A 29 -14.03 -13.56 -27.73
CA CYS A 29 -14.09 -12.11 -27.50
C CYS A 29 -14.94 -11.76 -26.27
N LYS A 30 -16.08 -12.43 -26.07
CA LYS A 30 -16.91 -12.25 -24.86
C LYS A 30 -16.15 -12.67 -23.59
N GLN A 31 -15.46 -13.80 -23.63
CA GLN A 31 -14.67 -14.32 -22.51
C GLN A 31 -13.52 -13.38 -22.14
N ILE A 32 -12.75 -12.88 -23.11
CA ILE A 32 -11.67 -11.91 -22.88
C ILE A 32 -12.24 -10.65 -22.23
N ARG A 33 -13.36 -10.14 -22.75
CA ARG A 33 -14.01 -8.95 -22.17
C ARG A 33 -14.43 -9.17 -20.73
N LEU A 34 -15.00 -10.33 -20.40
CA LEU A 34 -15.39 -10.69 -19.03
C LEU A 34 -14.17 -10.86 -18.12
N SER A 35 -13.13 -11.54 -18.60
CA SER A 35 -11.88 -11.74 -17.87
C SER A 35 -11.21 -10.41 -17.54
N ASN A 36 -11.16 -9.46 -18.49
CA ASN A 36 -10.62 -8.12 -18.26
C ASN A 36 -11.41 -7.34 -17.20
N LYS A 37 -12.75 -7.47 -17.19
CA LYS A 37 -13.60 -6.86 -16.16
C LYS A 37 -13.33 -7.45 -14.77
N GLN A 38 -13.23 -8.78 -14.67
CA GLN A 38 -12.90 -9.46 -13.43
C GLN A 38 -11.53 -9.04 -12.91
N HIS A 39 -10.52 -9.02 -13.78
CA HIS A 39 -9.17 -8.59 -13.43
C HIS A 39 -9.13 -7.14 -12.92
N LEU A 40 -9.87 -6.22 -13.54
CA LEU A 40 -9.99 -4.84 -13.05
C LEU A 40 -10.69 -4.76 -11.68
N PHE A 41 -11.76 -5.54 -11.49
CA PHE A 41 -12.45 -5.63 -10.20
C PHE A 41 -11.51 -6.13 -9.10
N ASP A 42 -10.78 -7.21 -9.35
CA ASP A 42 -9.84 -7.80 -8.39
C ASP A 42 -8.75 -6.77 -8.01
N LYS A 43 -8.19 -6.05 -9.00
CA LYS A 43 -7.20 -5.00 -8.74
C LYS A 43 -7.74 -3.84 -7.92
N ARG A 44 -8.96 -3.39 -8.20
CA ARG A 44 -9.64 -2.35 -7.40
C ARG A 44 -9.85 -2.81 -5.97
N LEU A 45 -10.38 -4.03 -5.80
CA LEU A 45 -10.66 -4.59 -4.49
C LEU A 45 -9.38 -4.76 -3.67
N GLU A 46 -8.33 -5.33 -4.26
CA GLU A 46 -7.01 -5.53 -3.63
C GLU A 46 -6.45 -4.21 -3.09
N ASN A 47 -6.34 -3.18 -3.94
CA ASN A 47 -5.75 -1.89 -3.54
C ASN A 47 -6.63 -1.14 -2.54
N TYR A 48 -7.96 -1.27 -2.64
CA TYR A 48 -8.89 -0.70 -1.67
C TYR A 48 -8.74 -1.35 -0.29
N ILE A 49 -8.68 -2.69 -0.22
CA ILE A 49 -8.50 -3.42 1.04
C ILE A 49 -7.20 -2.99 1.72
N ILE A 50 -6.10 -2.92 0.97
CA ILE A 50 -4.81 -2.43 1.50
C ILE A 50 -4.98 -1.03 2.07
N ALA A 51 -5.49 -0.07 1.28
CA ALA A 51 -5.64 1.31 1.73
C ALA A 51 -6.54 1.44 2.97
N THR A 52 -7.68 0.73 3.01
CA THR A 52 -8.58 0.75 4.17
C THR A 52 -7.95 0.09 5.40
N GLY A 53 -7.13 -0.95 5.23
CA GLY A 53 -6.37 -1.55 6.32
C GLY A 53 -5.37 -0.57 6.95
N LEU A 54 -4.71 0.25 6.13
CA LEU A 54 -3.84 1.33 6.62
C LEU A 54 -4.63 2.43 7.34
N ILE A 55 -5.76 2.85 6.78
CA ILE A 55 -6.67 3.82 7.41
C ILE A 55 -7.12 3.31 8.79
N GLN A 56 -7.53 2.05 8.87
CA GLN A 56 -8.00 1.45 10.11
C GLN A 56 -6.87 1.34 11.15
N LEU A 57 -5.67 0.92 10.75
CA LEU A 57 -4.51 0.90 11.64
C LEU A 57 -4.19 2.29 12.17
N TYR A 58 -4.11 3.28 11.28
CA TYR A 58 -3.84 4.66 11.69
C TYR A 58 -4.90 5.15 12.67
N ARG A 59 -6.18 5.07 12.33
CA ARG A 59 -7.26 5.63 13.16
C ARG A 59 -7.43 4.93 14.49
N SER A 60 -7.14 3.62 14.57
CA SER A 60 -7.21 2.85 15.81
C SER A 60 -6.07 3.21 16.76
N ASN A 61 -4.90 3.56 16.22
CA ASN A 61 -3.69 3.71 17.02
C ASN A 61 -3.22 5.16 17.18
N CYS A 62 -3.67 6.12 16.35
CA CYS A 62 -3.13 7.47 16.33
C CYS A 62 -3.29 8.25 17.64
N LYS A 63 -4.26 7.87 18.49
CA LYS A 63 -4.44 8.45 19.83
C LYS A 63 -3.41 7.95 20.86
N HIS A 64 -2.80 6.80 20.60
CA HIS A 64 -1.82 6.16 21.48
C HIS A 64 -0.38 6.50 21.09
N ILE A 65 -0.19 7.10 19.91
CA ILE A 65 1.11 7.53 19.44
C ILE A 65 1.47 8.83 20.11
N ASN A 66 2.42 8.76 21.06
CA ASN A 66 3.05 9.94 21.62
C ASN A 66 4.02 10.54 20.60
N ASN A 67 3.81 11.80 20.21
CA ASN A 67 4.70 12.57 19.34
C ASN A 67 5.06 13.94 19.97
N GLU A 68 5.24 13.97 21.29
CA GLU A 68 5.69 15.16 22.01
C GLU A 68 6.93 15.80 21.37
N LYS A 69 6.91 17.13 21.27
CA LYS A 69 7.89 17.90 20.50
C LYS A 69 9.20 18.17 21.23
N ASP A 70 9.20 18.02 22.55
CA ASP A 70 10.25 18.53 23.41
C ASP A 70 11.19 17.43 23.92
N THR A 71 10.75 16.17 23.99
CA THR A 71 11.54 15.01 24.46
C THR A 71 11.81 13.98 23.35
N PRO A 72 12.96 13.28 23.36
CA PRO A 72 13.19 12.19 22.41
C PRO A 72 12.09 11.12 22.52
N MET A 73 11.58 10.68 21.36
CA MET A 73 10.49 9.72 21.27
C MET A 73 11.03 8.28 21.39
N LEU A 74 11.43 7.88 22.60
CA LEU A 74 12.09 6.58 22.84
C LEU A 74 11.20 5.37 22.53
N SER A 75 9.87 5.53 22.50
CA SER A 75 8.88 4.49 22.21
C SER A 75 8.53 4.34 20.71
N ASN A 76 9.43 4.76 19.82
CA ASN A 76 9.20 4.73 18.38
C ASN A 76 8.98 3.32 17.82
N ASP A 77 9.66 2.32 18.38
CA ASP A 77 9.49 0.91 18.06
C ASP A 77 8.06 0.41 18.35
N MET A 78 7.50 0.79 19.49
CA MET A 78 6.12 0.46 19.86
C MET A 78 5.11 1.14 18.92
N ASN A 79 5.33 2.42 18.63
CA ASN A 79 4.50 3.15 17.67
C ASN A 79 4.55 2.52 16.27
N PHE A 80 5.73 2.06 15.84
CA PHE A 80 5.91 1.40 14.55
C PHE A 80 5.13 0.09 14.50
N ASN A 81 5.24 -0.73 15.56
CA ASN A 81 4.51 -1.97 15.69
C ASN A 81 2.99 -1.76 15.58
N PHE A 82 2.43 -0.74 16.26
CA PHE A 82 1.03 -0.39 16.11
C PHE A 82 0.61 -0.04 14.68
N LEU A 83 1.51 0.56 13.90
CA LEU A 83 1.27 0.95 12.51
C LEU A 83 1.62 -0.15 11.49
N THR A 84 2.22 -1.26 11.90
CA THR A 84 2.52 -2.41 11.02
C THR A 84 1.77 -3.68 11.41
N ASN A 85 0.93 -3.64 12.46
CA ASN A 85 0.18 -4.79 12.97
C ASN A 85 -1.05 -5.15 12.11
N ASN A 86 -0.84 -5.42 10.82
CA ASN A 86 -1.82 -6.07 9.95
C ASN A 86 -1.13 -7.07 9.02
N THR A 87 -1.90 -7.96 8.40
CA THR A 87 -1.38 -9.02 7.53
C THR A 87 -0.56 -8.51 6.32
N TYR A 88 -0.78 -7.26 5.90
CA TYR A 88 -0.06 -6.67 4.77
C TYR A 88 1.34 -6.17 5.18
N LEU A 89 1.48 -5.62 6.39
CA LEU A 89 2.69 -4.97 6.90
C LEU A 89 3.44 -5.79 7.96
N GLU A 90 2.87 -6.86 8.52
CA GLU A 90 3.45 -7.61 9.64
C GLU A 90 4.91 -8.03 9.39
N GLN A 91 5.22 -8.43 8.15
CA GLN A 91 6.57 -8.82 7.73
C GLN A 91 7.64 -7.77 8.08
N ILE A 92 7.31 -6.48 8.02
CA ILE A 92 8.28 -5.40 8.23
C ILE A 92 8.37 -4.93 9.68
N THR A 93 7.51 -5.42 10.59
CA THR A 93 7.51 -5.04 12.00
C THR A 93 8.88 -5.24 12.64
N CYS A 94 9.55 -6.35 12.34
CA CYS A 94 10.86 -6.68 12.91
C CYS A 94 12.01 -5.79 12.43
N ALA A 95 11.81 -5.02 11.35
CA ALA A 95 12.85 -4.14 10.82
C ALA A 95 13.22 -3.02 11.79
N ILE A 96 12.29 -2.59 12.64
CA ILE A 96 12.54 -1.52 13.62
C ILE A 96 13.56 -1.96 14.68
N TYR A 97 13.49 -3.21 15.15
CA TYR A 97 14.43 -3.79 16.12
C TYR A 97 15.79 -4.14 15.51
N ASN A 98 15.82 -4.42 14.21
CA ASN A 98 16.99 -4.86 13.46
C ASN A 98 17.40 -3.83 12.40
N SER A 99 17.36 -2.53 12.75
CA SER A 99 17.67 -1.47 11.78
C SER A 99 19.03 -1.67 11.13
N LEU A 100 19.11 -1.45 9.81
CA LEU A 100 20.28 -1.64 8.95
C LEU A 100 20.84 -3.08 8.89
N LYS A 101 20.13 -4.07 9.44
CA LYS A 101 20.51 -5.49 9.36
C LYS A 101 19.66 -6.23 8.33
N GLU A 102 20.32 -7.10 7.58
CA GLU A 102 19.66 -8.02 6.66
C GLU A 102 19.10 -9.24 7.42
N PRO A 103 17.97 -9.84 6.97
CA PRO A 103 17.20 -9.47 5.77
C PRO A 103 16.15 -8.36 6.00
N SER A 104 15.89 -7.99 7.25
CA SER A 104 14.74 -7.12 7.61
C SER A 104 14.81 -5.72 7.01
N HIS A 105 16.01 -5.16 6.82
CA HIS A 105 16.19 -3.88 6.11
C HIS A 105 15.68 -3.95 4.67
N LYS A 106 16.10 -4.96 3.90
CA LYS A 106 15.65 -5.17 2.53
C LYS A 106 14.14 -5.42 2.44
N GLU A 107 13.59 -6.21 3.35
CA GLU A 107 12.14 -6.47 3.40
C GLU A 107 11.33 -5.19 3.62
N LEU A 108 11.81 -4.32 4.52
CA LEU A 108 11.23 -2.99 4.72
C LEU A 108 11.26 -2.19 3.41
N LEU A 109 12.42 -2.07 2.76
CA LEU A 109 12.55 -1.29 1.53
C LEU A 109 11.60 -1.79 0.43
N ILE A 110 11.49 -3.11 0.25
CA ILE A 110 10.56 -3.71 -0.71
C ILE A 110 9.11 -3.34 -0.36
N LYS A 111 8.72 -3.44 0.91
CA LYS A 111 7.34 -3.12 1.33
C LYS A 111 7.02 -1.63 1.17
N LEU A 112 7.98 -0.75 1.46
CA LEU A 112 7.82 0.69 1.23
C LEU A 112 7.63 1.00 -0.26
N GLU A 113 8.34 0.31 -1.16
CA GLU A 113 8.13 0.47 -2.60
C GLU A 113 6.77 -0.09 -3.05
N ASN A 114 6.34 -1.23 -2.49
CA ASN A 114 5.00 -1.78 -2.73
C ASN A 114 3.90 -0.80 -2.30
N LEU A 115 4.07 -0.09 -1.19
CA LEU A 115 3.11 0.94 -0.75
C LEU A 115 3.04 2.12 -1.73
N LYS A 116 4.17 2.57 -2.28
CA LYS A 116 4.18 3.59 -3.34
C LYS A 116 3.51 3.10 -4.62
N GLU A 117 3.72 1.83 -4.96
CA GLU A 117 3.07 1.20 -6.09
C GLU A 117 1.54 1.17 -5.88
N VAL A 118 1.05 0.78 -4.69
CA VAL A 118 -0.37 0.84 -4.33
C VAL A 118 -0.91 2.26 -4.42
N ALA A 119 -0.22 3.24 -3.83
CA ALA A 119 -0.59 4.66 -3.90
C ALA A 119 -0.73 5.16 -5.35
N THR A 120 0.14 4.70 -6.24
CA THR A 120 0.11 5.03 -7.67
C THR A 120 -1.02 4.30 -8.38
N LYS A 121 -1.16 2.99 -8.17
CA LYS A 121 -2.24 2.16 -8.75
C LYS A 121 -3.61 2.71 -8.42
N ILE A 122 -3.85 3.14 -7.18
CA ILE A 122 -5.13 3.73 -6.76
C ILE A 122 -5.54 4.90 -7.68
N LYS A 123 -4.60 5.77 -8.06
CA LYS A 123 -4.86 6.93 -8.93
C LYS A 123 -5.31 6.52 -10.35
N PHE A 124 -4.90 5.34 -10.82
CA PHE A 124 -5.27 4.82 -12.14
C PHE A 124 -6.50 3.89 -12.10
N LEU A 125 -6.69 3.18 -10.99
CA LEU A 125 -7.78 2.21 -10.83
C LEU A 125 -9.12 2.90 -10.56
N PHE A 126 -9.10 4.03 -9.87
CA PHE A 126 -10.28 4.78 -9.45
C PHE A 126 -10.37 6.13 -10.13
N ALA A 127 -11.61 6.58 -10.36
CA ALA A 127 -11.90 7.86 -10.98
C ALA A 127 -11.95 8.99 -9.94
N ASP A 128 -11.95 10.21 -10.46
CA ASP A 128 -12.15 11.48 -9.74
C ASP A 128 -11.06 11.82 -8.72
N ASN A 129 -11.22 12.99 -8.11
CA ASN A 129 -10.29 13.50 -7.10
C ASN A 129 -10.17 12.56 -5.87
N VAL A 130 -11.17 11.71 -5.61
CA VAL A 130 -11.14 10.76 -4.50
C VAL A 130 -10.01 9.73 -4.62
N SER A 131 -9.60 9.37 -5.84
CA SER A 131 -8.47 8.47 -6.06
C SER A 131 -7.14 9.13 -5.71
N ILE A 132 -7.01 10.43 -6.01
CA ILE A 132 -5.83 11.23 -5.66
C ILE A 132 -5.70 11.33 -4.14
N LEU A 133 -6.81 11.62 -3.45
CA LEU A 133 -6.83 11.72 -1.99
C LEU A 133 -6.47 10.40 -1.31
N LEU A 134 -7.05 9.28 -1.75
CA LEU A 134 -6.74 7.97 -1.19
C LEU A 134 -5.29 7.56 -1.47
N GLY A 135 -4.80 7.81 -2.69
CA GLY A 135 -3.41 7.54 -3.05
C GLY A 135 -2.43 8.39 -2.24
N ASP A 136 -2.72 9.67 -2.01
CA ASP A 136 -1.88 10.55 -1.17
C ASP A 136 -1.83 10.05 0.27
N PHE A 137 -2.96 9.60 0.85
CA PHE A 137 -2.96 9.01 2.18
C PHE A 137 -2.02 7.80 2.29
N VAL A 138 -2.08 6.86 1.33
CA VAL A 138 -1.20 5.67 1.31
C VAL A 138 0.28 6.10 1.20
N LEU A 139 0.57 7.11 0.37
CA LEU A 139 1.92 7.64 0.24
C LEU A 139 2.41 8.28 1.55
N ARG A 140 1.59 9.11 2.22
CA ARG A 140 1.94 9.68 3.53
C ARG A 140 2.16 8.62 4.60
N TYR A 141 1.40 7.52 4.54
CA TYR A 141 1.59 6.39 5.46
C TYR A 141 2.96 5.74 5.24
N GLN A 142 3.32 5.50 3.98
CA GLN A 142 4.65 4.98 3.61
C GLN A 142 5.78 5.91 4.07
N GLU A 143 5.65 7.21 3.80
CA GLU A 143 6.63 8.22 4.22
C GLU A 143 6.81 8.21 5.75
N LEU A 144 5.71 8.14 6.51
CA LEU A 144 5.76 8.03 7.96
C LEU A 144 6.52 6.78 8.41
N LEU A 145 6.19 5.60 7.88
CA LEU A 145 6.91 4.37 8.24
C LEU A 145 8.41 4.49 7.97
N PHE A 146 8.81 5.16 6.89
CA PHE A 146 10.21 5.35 6.57
C PHE A 146 10.90 6.38 7.49
N GLU A 147 10.23 7.47 7.86
CA GLU A 147 10.75 8.40 8.86
C GLU A 147 10.88 7.74 10.23
N MET A 148 9.92 6.91 10.64
CA MET A 148 10.02 6.14 11.88
C MET A 148 11.22 5.20 11.87
N TYR A 149 11.48 4.54 10.75
CA TYR A 149 12.65 3.69 10.60
C TYR A 149 13.97 4.46 10.72
N LYS A 150 14.07 5.60 10.01
CA LYS A 150 15.26 6.48 10.08
C LYS A 150 15.46 7.04 11.49
N TYR A 151 14.38 7.42 12.15
CA TYR A 151 14.41 7.89 13.53
C TYR A 151 14.89 6.79 14.49
N GLN A 152 14.50 5.54 14.27
CA GLN A 152 15.00 4.42 15.06
C GLN A 152 16.52 4.24 14.96
N THR A 153 17.10 4.48 13.78
CA THR A 153 18.57 4.48 13.63
C THR A 153 19.22 5.52 14.55
N CYS A 154 18.62 6.71 14.66
CA CYS A 154 19.08 7.75 15.58
C CYS A 154 18.94 7.33 17.04
N ILE A 155 17.81 6.72 17.44
CA ILE A 155 17.64 6.17 18.79
C ILE A 155 18.69 5.09 19.10
N ASN A 156 19.01 4.23 18.14
CA ASN A 156 20.04 3.20 18.31
C ASN A 156 21.43 3.79 18.51
N GLU A 157 21.75 4.93 17.87
CA GLU A 157 22.98 5.68 18.13
C GLU A 157 22.99 6.31 19.53
N ILE A 158 21.86 6.87 19.99
CA ILE A 158 21.73 7.38 21.37
C ILE A 158 22.02 6.26 22.37
N ASN A 159 21.39 5.10 22.19
CA ASN A 159 21.58 3.96 23.09
C ASN A 159 23.04 3.50 23.12
N LYS A 160 23.70 3.43 21.96
CA LYS A 160 25.12 3.07 21.86
C LYS A 160 26.05 4.07 22.55
N GLU A 161 25.78 5.37 22.41
CA GLU A 161 26.57 6.40 23.11
C GLU A 161 26.32 6.38 24.63
N ASN A 162 25.09 6.06 25.04
CA ASN A 162 24.69 5.98 26.45
C ASN A 162 25.35 4.80 27.18
N GLU A 163 25.73 3.72 26.49
CA GLU A 163 26.50 2.60 27.09
C GLU A 163 27.80 3.07 27.76
N ASN A 164 28.38 4.18 27.31
CA ASN A 164 29.58 4.74 27.91
C ASN A 164 29.31 5.50 29.23
N HIS A 165 28.05 5.79 29.58
CA HIS A 165 27.59 6.48 30.80
C HIS A 165 28.29 7.82 31.11
N LYS A 166 28.86 8.49 30.09
CA LYS A 166 29.65 9.74 30.25
C LYS A 166 28.84 11.02 30.08
N LEU A 167 27.73 10.94 29.35
CA LEU A 167 26.95 12.10 28.91
C LEU A 167 25.51 11.89 29.35
N THR A 168 24.81 13.00 29.59
CA THR A 168 23.35 13.02 29.78
C THR A 168 22.63 12.68 28.48
N LEU A 169 21.36 12.27 28.57
CA LEU A 169 20.54 11.96 27.39
C LEU A 169 20.43 13.17 26.45
N GLU A 170 20.31 14.37 27.02
CA GLU A 170 20.23 15.62 26.28
C GLU A 170 21.51 15.90 25.48
N GLU A 171 22.69 15.70 26.09
CA GLU A 171 23.99 15.88 25.43
C GLU A 171 24.19 14.86 24.31
N ILE A 172 23.78 13.60 24.52
CA ILE A 172 23.86 12.55 23.49
C ILE A 172 22.91 12.89 22.34
N ALA A 173 21.65 13.23 22.64
CA ALA A 173 20.64 13.60 21.64
C ALA A 173 21.11 14.79 20.79
N GLN A 174 21.74 15.79 21.41
CA GLN A 174 22.35 16.90 20.69
C GLN A 174 23.51 16.46 19.81
N LYS A 175 24.40 15.60 20.32
CA LYS A 175 25.57 15.09 19.60
C LYS A 175 25.19 14.28 18.35
N VAL A 176 24.14 13.46 18.43
CA VAL A 176 23.66 12.66 17.28
C VAL A 176 22.70 13.42 16.36
N GLY A 177 22.36 14.66 16.69
CA GLY A 177 21.43 15.48 15.90
C GLY A 177 19.99 14.98 15.93
N GLU A 178 19.57 14.34 17.03
CA GLU A 178 18.25 13.72 17.21
C GLU A 178 17.11 14.68 16.87
N LYS A 179 17.23 15.94 17.29
CA LYS A 179 16.20 16.97 17.06
C LYS A 179 15.82 17.10 15.59
N THR A 180 16.80 17.00 14.68
CA THR A 180 16.56 17.07 13.23
C THR A 180 15.79 15.84 12.74
N CYS A 181 16.10 14.66 13.27
CA CYS A 181 15.36 13.43 12.98
C CYS A 181 13.93 13.50 13.53
N ARG A 182 13.75 14.01 14.74
CA ARG A 182 12.44 14.19 15.39
C ARG A 182 11.53 15.16 14.63
N VAL A 183 12.07 16.29 14.16
CA VAL A 183 11.29 17.27 13.37
C VAL A 183 10.76 16.63 12.09
N ARG A 184 11.59 15.87 11.35
CA ARG A 184 11.15 15.17 10.13
C ARG A 184 10.07 14.13 10.42
N LEU A 185 10.23 13.37 11.51
CA LEU A 185 9.22 12.40 11.94
C LEU A 185 7.90 13.09 12.29
N GLN A 186 7.96 14.21 13.00
CA GLN A 186 6.78 15.00 13.35
C GLN A 186 6.06 15.53 12.11
N GLU A 187 6.80 16.06 11.13
CA GLU A 187 6.23 16.51 9.86
C GLU A 187 5.51 15.36 9.13
N ALA A 188 6.08 14.16 9.12
CA ALA A 188 5.43 12.99 8.52
C ALA A 188 4.13 12.59 9.25
N PHE A 189 4.11 12.65 10.59
CA PHE A 189 2.88 12.45 11.36
C PHE A 189 1.81 13.49 11.04
N ASP A 190 2.18 14.77 11.00
CA ASP A 190 1.25 15.86 10.71
C ASP A 190 0.71 15.77 9.28
N ASN A 191 1.54 15.37 8.32
CA ASN A 191 1.12 15.13 6.93
C ASN A 191 0.10 13.99 6.82
N LEU A 192 0.36 12.84 7.48
CA LEU A 192 -0.59 11.72 7.48
C LEU A 192 -1.91 12.10 8.17
N LYS A 193 -1.85 12.82 9.29
CA LYS A 193 -3.03 13.32 10.01
C LYS A 193 -3.88 14.25 9.16
N LYS A 194 -3.22 15.15 8.42
CA LYS A 194 -3.89 16.05 7.47
C LYS A 194 -4.56 15.25 6.34
N ALA A 195 -3.87 14.27 5.77
CA ALA A 195 -4.42 13.39 4.73
C ALA A 195 -5.66 12.64 5.24
N ASP A 196 -5.62 12.01 6.42
CA ASP A 196 -6.78 11.34 7.03
C ASP A 196 -7.97 12.28 7.26
N SER A 197 -7.69 13.49 7.74
CA SER A 197 -8.72 14.51 7.97
C SER A 197 -9.44 14.90 6.67
N VAL A 198 -8.70 14.96 5.56
CA VAL A 198 -9.26 15.22 4.22
C VAL A 198 -10.08 14.02 3.73
N LEU A 199 -9.59 12.78 3.92
CA LEU A 199 -10.35 11.57 3.58
C LEU A 199 -11.72 11.53 4.25
N LYS A 200 -11.75 11.80 5.56
CA LYS A 200 -12.98 11.84 6.36
C LYS A 200 -13.95 12.89 5.84
N ARG A 201 -13.46 14.12 5.62
CA ARG A 201 -14.29 15.25 5.17
C ARG A 201 -14.92 15.00 3.80
N ALA A 202 -14.16 14.40 2.88
CA ALA A 202 -14.63 14.10 1.53
C ALA A 202 -15.37 12.75 1.43
N ASN A 203 -15.52 11.99 2.53
CA ASN A 203 -16.14 10.67 2.54
C ASN A 203 -15.56 9.72 1.45
N VAL A 204 -14.22 9.73 1.32
CA VAL A 204 -13.51 9.07 0.21
C VAL A 204 -13.78 7.57 0.17
N GLU A 205 -13.78 6.90 1.33
CA GLU A 205 -13.95 5.44 1.44
C GLU A 205 -15.27 4.98 0.82
N GLU A 206 -16.40 5.64 1.14
CA GLU A 206 -17.70 5.32 0.57
C GLU A 206 -17.81 5.63 -0.92
N GLN A 207 -17.16 6.70 -1.39
CA GLN A 207 -17.13 7.02 -2.82
C GLN A 207 -16.33 5.99 -3.62
N ILE A 208 -15.15 5.59 -3.13
CA ILE A 208 -14.32 4.58 -3.76
C ILE A 208 -15.04 3.22 -3.77
N LYS A 209 -15.67 2.83 -2.66
CA LYS A 209 -16.44 1.58 -2.56
C LYS A 209 -17.53 1.47 -3.62
N LYS A 210 -18.20 2.57 -3.99
CA LYS A 210 -19.20 2.59 -5.07
C LYS A 210 -18.62 2.29 -6.45
N GLN A 211 -17.32 2.51 -6.66
CA GLN A 211 -16.61 2.22 -7.91
C GLN A 211 -16.11 0.75 -7.99
N ILE A 212 -16.16 0.01 -6.88
CA ILE A 212 -15.81 -1.42 -6.80
C ILE A 212 -17.07 -2.24 -7.07
N LYS A 213 -17.50 -2.26 -8.33
CA LYS A 213 -18.64 -3.06 -8.80
C LYS A 213 -18.28 -3.77 -10.09
N LEU A 214 -18.75 -5.00 -10.26
CA LEU A 214 -18.79 -5.65 -11.56
C LEU A 214 -19.86 -4.93 -12.40
N HIS A 215 -19.43 -4.22 -13.44
CA HIS A 215 -20.28 -3.73 -14.52
C HIS A 215 -20.03 -4.57 -15.77
#